data_AF-A0A817B7A3-F1
#
_entry.id   AF-A0A817B7A3-F1
#
_cell.length_a   1.000
_cell.length_b   1.000
_cell.length_c   1.000
_cell.angle_alpha   90.00
_cell.angle_beta   90.00
_cell.angle_gamma   90.00
#
_symmetry.space_group_name_H-M   'P 1'
#
loop_
_entity.id
_entity.type
_entity.pdbx_description
1 polymer ?
#
loop_
_entity_poly.entity_id
_entity_poly.type
_entity_poly.pdbx_seq_one_letter_code
_entity_poly.pdbx_strand_id
1 'polypeptide(L)'
;VYLLIPIRPSPRPVVPPLVYSEFGDDDELSPQWTSWLIPMFVVANVIVFFATMSVNNCPQHSQHCVARFLGRFSFEHLRDNPLFGPSSQTLEKLGSLDWFRVVEKHQAWRLLTCIWLHAGVIHLAINMLSIVFIGTRLEQQFGFVRIGVIYVMSGMGGSILSSLFIRNDISVGASGALFGLLGSMLSELLTNWTIYSNKIAAFLTLLFVIVINMGIGSLPYVDNFAHVGGFLTGFFLGFLLMARPQIKWLERQHIPQGRRLTSKYKPYQYILWLLSLALLIAGFVVALVLLFKGEDGNDHCHWCRYLSCIPTSRWSCDSV
;
A
#
# COMPACT_ATOMS: atom_id res chain seq x y z
N VAL A 1 56.33 10.46 69.85
CA VAL A 1 55.44 11.59 69.51
C VAL A 1 55.67 11.95 68.04
N TYR A 2 54.62 11.75 67.24
CA TYR A 2 54.42 11.97 65.79
C TYR A 2 55.27 11.19 64.77
N LEU A 3 54.62 10.18 64.16
CA LEU A 3 55.02 9.49 62.94
C LEU A 3 54.06 9.93 61.80
N LEU A 4 54.62 10.39 60.68
CA LEU A 4 53.92 10.74 59.45
C LEU A 4 53.35 9.48 58.76
N ILE A 5 52.07 9.49 58.38
CA ILE A 5 51.39 8.43 57.61
C ILE A 5 51.17 8.94 56.18
N PRO A 6 51.50 8.16 55.13
CA PRO A 6 51.33 8.56 53.73
C PRO A 6 49.86 8.49 53.27
N ILE A 7 49.48 9.45 52.43
CA ILE A 7 48.14 9.59 51.83
C ILE A 7 47.93 8.48 50.77
N ARG A 8 46.88 7.65 50.94
CA ARG A 8 46.41 6.70 49.91
C ARG A 8 45.64 7.45 48.81
N PRO A 9 45.77 7.07 47.52
CA PRO A 9 44.91 7.59 46.47
C PRO A 9 43.47 7.06 46.60
N SER A 10 42.51 7.93 46.31
CA SER A 10 41.07 7.64 46.25
C SER A 10 40.76 6.46 45.31
N PRO A 11 39.80 5.58 45.63
CA PRO A 11 39.34 4.57 44.69
C PRO A 11 38.71 5.23 43.46
N ARG A 12 39.00 4.69 42.26
CA ARG A 12 38.31 5.07 41.02
C ARG A 12 36.88 4.52 41.08
N PRO A 13 35.87 5.24 40.55
CA PRO A 13 34.53 4.70 40.45
C PRO A 13 34.54 3.48 39.52
N VAL A 14 34.00 2.36 40.03
CA VAL A 14 33.75 1.14 39.27
C VAL A 14 32.60 1.44 38.30
N VAL A 15 32.89 1.45 37.00
CA VAL A 15 31.88 1.53 35.95
C VAL A 15 31.11 0.21 35.95
N PRO A 16 29.78 0.19 36.12
CA PRO A 16 29.02 -1.06 36.01
C PRO A 16 29.12 -1.61 34.57
N PRO A 17 29.10 -2.94 34.37
CA PRO A 17 29.17 -3.52 33.04
C PRO A 17 27.98 -3.04 32.21
N LEU A 18 28.23 -2.62 30.96
CA LEU A 18 27.21 -2.40 29.95
C LEU A 18 26.40 -3.69 29.79
N VAL A 19 25.18 -3.70 30.28
CA VAL A 19 24.16 -4.68 29.92
C VAL A 19 23.80 -4.38 28.46
N TYR A 20 24.31 -5.20 27.55
CA TYR A 20 23.82 -5.24 26.17
C TYR A 20 22.38 -5.76 26.22
N SER A 21 21.41 -4.85 26.17
CA SER A 21 20.03 -5.20 25.85
C SER A 21 19.94 -5.36 24.34
N GLU A 22 19.73 -6.59 23.90
CA GLU A 22 19.27 -6.92 22.56
C GLU A 22 17.90 -6.26 22.32
N PHE A 23 17.65 -5.84 21.07
CA PHE A 23 16.38 -5.32 20.53
C PHE A 23 15.93 -3.89 20.90
N GLY A 24 16.39 -2.91 20.09
CA GLY A 24 15.51 -1.93 19.43
C GLY A 24 14.71 -0.91 20.24
N ASP A 25 15.36 0.07 20.87
CA ASP A 25 14.69 1.19 21.57
C ASP A 25 15.25 2.59 21.19
N ASP A 26 15.35 2.91 19.90
CA ASP A 26 15.66 4.29 19.45
C ASP A 26 14.42 5.05 18.88
N ASP A 27 13.24 4.41 18.84
CA ASP A 27 11.99 5.00 18.29
C ASP A 27 11.09 5.65 19.39
N GLU A 28 11.47 5.58 20.66
CA GLU A 28 10.60 5.89 21.82
C GLU A 28 10.34 7.40 22.07
N LEU A 29 11.02 8.31 21.37
CA LEU A 29 10.93 9.75 21.66
C LEU A 29 9.99 10.56 20.74
N SER A 30 9.29 9.91 19.79
CA SER A 30 8.34 10.59 18.91
C SER A 30 6.89 10.26 19.31
N PRO A 31 6.01 11.27 19.50
CA PRO A 31 4.61 11.01 19.83
C PRO A 31 3.97 10.23 18.67
N GLN A 32 3.52 9.01 18.98
CA GLN A 32 2.89 8.13 18.02
C GLN A 32 1.45 8.59 17.76
N TRP A 33 1.05 8.66 16.51
CA TRP A 33 -0.32 9.07 16.15
C TRP A 33 -1.31 7.98 16.53
N THR A 34 -2.49 8.37 17.00
CA THR A 34 -3.61 7.45 17.15
C THR A 34 -4.12 7.03 15.77
N SER A 35 -4.11 5.74 15.47
CA SER A 35 -4.67 5.20 14.23
C SER A 35 -6.19 5.17 14.28
N TRP A 36 -6.85 5.85 13.35
CA TRP A 36 -8.30 5.85 13.20
C TRP A 36 -8.73 5.80 11.74
N LEU A 37 -7.94 6.34 10.81
CA LEU A 37 -8.28 6.42 9.40
C LEU A 37 -8.25 5.04 8.74
N ILE A 38 -7.21 4.24 9.02
CA ILE A 38 -7.09 2.89 8.46
C ILE A 38 -8.20 1.96 8.97
N PRO A 39 -8.52 1.89 10.28
CA PRO A 39 -9.71 1.21 10.76
C PRO A 39 -11.01 1.70 10.08
N MET A 40 -11.15 3.01 9.87
CA MET A 40 -12.32 3.57 9.15
C MET A 40 -12.40 3.10 7.70
N PHE A 41 -11.28 3.03 6.98
CA PHE A 41 -11.26 2.48 5.62
C PHE A 41 -11.68 1.01 5.60
N VAL A 42 -11.26 0.23 6.59
CA VAL A 42 -11.63 -1.17 6.70
C VAL A 42 -13.14 -1.32 6.93
N VAL A 43 -13.68 -0.55 7.87
CA VAL A 43 -15.12 -0.51 8.13
C VAL A 43 -15.90 -0.08 6.89
N ALA A 44 -15.43 0.95 6.17
CA ALA A 44 -16.07 1.41 4.93
C ALA A 44 -16.12 0.31 3.86
N ASN A 45 -15.01 -0.40 3.63
CA ASN A 45 -14.94 -1.51 2.68
C ASN A 45 -15.88 -2.67 3.06
N VAL A 46 -15.97 -3.01 4.34
CA VAL A 46 -16.91 -4.02 4.84
C VAL A 46 -18.36 -3.58 4.61
N ILE A 47 -18.70 -2.33 4.92
CA ILE A 47 -20.05 -1.79 4.68
C ILE A 47 -20.39 -1.81 3.19
N VAL A 48 -19.48 -1.36 2.33
CA VAL A 48 -19.67 -1.36 0.87
C VAL A 48 -19.84 -2.79 0.35
N PHE A 49 -19.11 -3.77 0.89
CA PHE A 49 -19.28 -5.17 0.52
C PHE A 49 -20.68 -5.71 0.91
N PHE A 50 -21.15 -5.44 2.13
CA PHE A 50 -22.52 -5.83 2.53
C PHE A 50 -23.59 -5.12 1.70
N ALA A 51 -23.41 -3.84 1.38
CA ALA A 51 -24.30 -3.11 0.47
C ALA A 51 -24.29 -3.74 -0.94
N THR A 52 -23.12 -4.13 -1.42
CA THR A 52 -22.95 -4.82 -2.71
C THR A 52 -23.70 -6.15 -2.73
N MET A 53 -23.53 -6.97 -1.70
CA MET A 53 -24.25 -8.24 -1.57
C MET A 53 -25.77 -8.05 -1.47
N SER A 54 -26.20 -6.99 -0.77
CA SER A 54 -27.61 -6.60 -0.71
C SER A 54 -28.15 -6.22 -2.09
N VAL A 55 -27.40 -5.47 -2.90
CA VAL A 55 -27.80 -5.15 -4.27
C VAL A 55 -27.77 -6.38 -5.17
N ASN A 56 -26.83 -7.31 -4.93
CA ASN A 56 -26.70 -8.54 -5.72
C ASN A 56 -27.96 -9.39 -5.61
N ASN A 57 -28.38 -9.74 -4.39
CA ASN A 57 -29.58 -10.54 -4.14
C ASN A 57 -29.74 -11.77 -5.08
N CYS A 58 -28.73 -12.65 -5.10
CA CYS A 58 -28.68 -13.82 -5.99
C CYS A 58 -30.01 -14.60 -6.11
N PRO A 59 -30.76 -14.89 -5.02
CA PRO A 59 -31.99 -15.66 -5.10
C PRO A 59 -33.11 -15.03 -5.95
N GLN A 60 -33.01 -13.74 -6.28
CA GLN A 60 -33.99 -13.03 -7.09
C GLN A 60 -33.80 -13.27 -8.60
N HIS A 61 -32.57 -13.56 -9.06
CA HIS A 61 -32.26 -13.72 -10.49
C HIS A 61 -31.62 -15.06 -10.85
N SER A 62 -31.20 -15.88 -9.89
CA SER A 62 -30.57 -17.18 -10.15
C SER A 62 -31.15 -18.30 -9.28
N GLN A 63 -31.26 -19.50 -9.86
CA GLN A 63 -31.66 -20.70 -9.15
C GLN A 63 -30.50 -21.46 -8.52
N HIS A 64 -29.25 -21.10 -8.80
CA HIS A 64 -28.06 -21.83 -8.33
C HIS A 64 -27.12 -20.93 -7.52
N CYS A 65 -27.61 -20.42 -6.39
CA CYS A 65 -26.82 -19.61 -5.45
C CYS A 65 -26.13 -20.47 -4.39
N VAL A 66 -24.97 -20.02 -3.93
CA VAL A 66 -24.23 -20.63 -2.82
C VAL A 66 -24.69 -19.99 -1.50
N ALA A 67 -24.77 -20.80 -0.44
CA ALA A 67 -25.21 -20.35 0.89
C ALA A 67 -26.60 -19.66 0.87
N ARG A 68 -27.62 -20.34 0.30
CA ARG A 68 -29.01 -19.84 0.24
C ARG A 68 -29.62 -19.46 1.60
N PHE A 69 -29.14 -20.05 2.69
CA PHE A 69 -29.61 -19.72 4.04
C PHE A 69 -29.32 -18.26 4.45
N LEU A 70 -28.42 -17.57 3.76
CA LEU A 70 -28.13 -16.14 3.95
C LEU A 70 -29.15 -15.21 3.28
N GLY A 71 -30.13 -15.74 2.54
CA GLY A 71 -31.16 -14.97 1.85
C GLY A 71 -30.57 -13.98 0.86
N ARG A 72 -30.85 -12.68 1.07
CA ARG A 72 -30.39 -11.60 0.17
C ARG A 72 -28.85 -11.53 0.03
N PHE A 73 -28.11 -12.08 0.99
CA PHE A 73 -26.64 -12.09 1.00
C PHE A 73 -26.02 -13.38 0.45
N SER A 74 -26.80 -14.24 -0.21
CA SER A 74 -26.26 -15.43 -0.88
C SER A 74 -25.30 -15.06 -2.01
N PHE A 75 -24.29 -15.91 -2.19
CA PHE A 75 -23.25 -15.72 -3.20
C PHE A 75 -23.67 -16.30 -4.55
N GLU A 76 -23.07 -15.77 -5.61
CA GLU A 76 -23.18 -16.38 -6.93
C GLU A 76 -22.57 -17.79 -6.97
N HIS A 77 -22.89 -18.52 -8.04
CA HIS A 77 -22.36 -19.85 -8.23
C HIS A 77 -20.81 -19.82 -8.32
N LEU A 78 -20.13 -20.80 -7.72
CA LEU A 78 -18.65 -20.83 -7.66
C LEU A 78 -17.96 -20.90 -9.02
N ARG A 79 -18.69 -21.26 -10.08
CA ARG A 79 -18.18 -21.21 -11.46
C ARG A 79 -18.10 -19.77 -11.99
N ASP A 80 -19.02 -18.91 -11.55
CA ASP A 80 -19.08 -17.52 -11.98
C ASP A 80 -18.22 -16.64 -11.08
N ASN A 81 -18.20 -16.94 -9.78
CA ASN A 81 -17.37 -16.24 -8.80
C ASN A 81 -16.82 -17.19 -7.73
N PRO A 82 -15.55 -17.64 -7.85
CA PRO A 82 -14.95 -18.56 -6.89
C PRO A 82 -14.62 -17.90 -5.54
N LEU A 83 -14.71 -16.57 -5.43
CA LEU A 83 -14.29 -15.81 -4.24
C LEU A 83 -15.41 -15.63 -3.21
N PHE A 84 -16.54 -16.31 -3.38
CA PHE A 84 -17.77 -16.17 -2.57
C PHE A 84 -18.25 -14.72 -2.57
N GLY A 85 -18.79 -14.27 -3.71
CA GLY A 85 -19.15 -12.87 -3.91
C GLY A 85 -20.36 -12.64 -4.82
N PRO A 86 -20.57 -11.38 -5.23
CA PRO A 86 -21.66 -10.99 -6.12
C PRO A 86 -21.36 -11.35 -7.58
N SER A 87 -22.31 -11.09 -8.49
CA SER A 87 -22.08 -11.19 -9.93
C SER A 87 -21.24 -10.02 -10.45
N SER A 88 -20.55 -10.22 -11.57
CA SER A 88 -19.83 -9.16 -12.28
C SER A 88 -20.75 -7.99 -12.66
N GLN A 89 -21.97 -8.30 -13.10
CA GLN A 89 -22.99 -7.29 -13.43
C GLN A 89 -23.33 -6.37 -12.23
N THR A 90 -23.40 -6.92 -11.02
CA THR A 90 -23.62 -6.12 -9.81
C THR A 90 -22.43 -5.20 -9.54
N LEU A 91 -21.20 -5.70 -9.68
CA LEU A 91 -19.99 -4.88 -9.51
C LEU A 91 -19.91 -3.75 -10.55
N GLU A 92 -20.20 -4.05 -11.82
CA GLU A 92 -20.28 -3.04 -12.88
C GLU A 92 -21.30 -1.95 -12.58
N LYS A 93 -22.47 -2.34 -12.10
CA LYS A 93 -23.53 -1.40 -11.71
C LYS A 93 -23.07 -0.46 -10.60
N LEU A 94 -22.32 -0.99 -9.63
CA LEU A 94 -21.92 -0.26 -8.42
C LEU A 94 -20.64 0.56 -8.56
N GLY A 95 -19.88 0.39 -9.65
CA GLY A 95 -18.70 1.21 -9.89
C GLY A 95 -17.39 0.46 -10.03
N SER A 96 -17.41 -0.81 -10.45
CA SER A 96 -16.19 -1.51 -10.82
C SER A 96 -15.46 -0.76 -11.93
N LEU A 97 -14.16 -0.99 -11.98
CA LEU A 97 -13.33 -0.50 -13.06
C LEU A 97 -13.65 -1.31 -14.31
N ASP A 98 -14.01 -0.61 -15.38
CA ASP A 98 -14.35 -1.14 -16.69
C ASP A 98 -13.94 -0.09 -17.73
N TRP A 99 -13.05 -0.47 -18.65
CA TRP A 99 -12.44 0.47 -19.60
C TRP A 99 -13.51 1.19 -20.43
N PHE A 100 -14.48 0.45 -20.95
CA PHE A 100 -15.54 1.01 -21.80
C PHE A 100 -16.34 2.07 -21.06
N ARG A 101 -16.74 1.81 -19.81
CA ARG A 101 -17.46 2.82 -19.00
C ARG A 101 -16.59 4.01 -18.63
N VAL A 102 -15.30 3.81 -18.34
CA VAL A 102 -14.38 4.90 -17.97
C VAL A 102 -14.11 5.82 -19.16
N VAL A 103 -13.74 5.26 -20.31
CA VAL A 103 -13.27 6.00 -21.48
C VAL A 103 -14.44 6.42 -22.36
N GLU A 104 -15.22 5.47 -22.87
CA GLU A 104 -16.30 5.73 -23.85
C GLU A 104 -17.55 6.36 -23.21
N LYS A 105 -17.88 5.98 -21.97
CA LYS A 105 -19.02 6.58 -21.23
C LYS A 105 -18.61 7.69 -20.27
N HIS A 106 -17.34 8.10 -20.26
CA HIS A 106 -16.80 9.18 -19.43
C HIS A 106 -17.07 9.03 -17.92
N GLN A 107 -17.15 7.80 -17.40
CA GLN A 107 -17.42 7.51 -15.99
C GLN A 107 -16.11 7.48 -15.16
N ALA A 108 -15.33 8.56 -15.20
CA ALA A 108 -14.02 8.66 -14.57
C ALA A 108 -14.03 8.44 -13.03
N TRP A 109 -15.19 8.66 -12.38
CA TRP A 109 -15.38 8.38 -10.95
C TRP A 109 -15.13 6.89 -10.60
N ARG A 110 -15.22 5.99 -11.57
CA ARG A 110 -14.91 4.55 -11.40
C ARG A 110 -13.47 4.28 -11.01
N LEU A 111 -12.54 5.17 -11.37
CA LEU A 111 -11.13 5.11 -10.96
C LEU A 111 -10.95 5.25 -9.45
N LEU A 112 -11.95 5.78 -8.74
CA LEU A 112 -11.95 5.90 -7.29
C LEU A 112 -12.92 4.93 -6.61
N THR A 113 -14.09 4.68 -7.18
CA THR A 113 -15.08 3.79 -6.55
C THR A 113 -14.66 2.34 -6.54
N CYS A 114 -13.92 1.88 -7.55
CA CYS A 114 -13.47 0.49 -7.62
C CYS A 114 -12.58 0.08 -6.42
N ILE A 115 -11.87 1.03 -5.81
CA ILE A 115 -11.02 0.84 -4.63
C ILE A 115 -11.83 0.30 -3.44
N TRP A 116 -13.12 0.63 -3.37
CA TRP A 116 -14.00 0.28 -2.24
C TRP A 116 -14.82 -1.00 -2.48
N LEU A 117 -14.87 -1.48 -3.72
CA LEU A 117 -15.60 -2.69 -4.11
C LEU A 117 -14.71 -3.91 -3.96
N HIS A 118 -15.30 -5.07 -3.69
CA HIS A 118 -14.56 -6.32 -3.53
C HIS A 118 -15.27 -7.46 -4.26
N ALA A 119 -14.49 -8.32 -4.91
CA ALA A 119 -15.00 -9.42 -5.72
C ALA A 119 -15.62 -10.55 -4.88
N GLY A 120 -15.33 -10.64 -3.59
CA GLY A 120 -15.87 -11.69 -2.72
C GLY A 120 -15.29 -11.66 -1.31
N VAL A 121 -15.78 -12.54 -0.44
CA VAL A 121 -15.39 -12.60 0.98
C VAL A 121 -13.90 -12.88 1.15
N ILE A 122 -13.34 -13.82 0.37
CA ILE A 122 -11.91 -14.16 0.45
C ILE A 122 -11.06 -12.94 0.07
N HIS A 123 -11.44 -12.27 -1.01
CA HIS A 123 -10.73 -11.09 -1.50
C HIS A 123 -10.80 -9.92 -0.51
N LEU A 124 -11.96 -9.68 0.09
CA LEU A 124 -12.13 -8.68 1.15
C LEU A 124 -11.28 -9.01 2.37
N ALA A 125 -11.33 -10.23 2.88
CA ALA A 125 -10.62 -10.63 4.10
C ALA A 125 -9.10 -10.43 3.96
N ILE A 126 -8.51 -10.86 2.84
CA ILE A 126 -7.08 -10.70 2.58
C ILE A 126 -6.69 -9.23 2.50
N ASN A 127 -7.46 -8.40 1.78
CA ASN A 127 -7.18 -6.96 1.69
C ASN A 127 -7.28 -6.28 3.04
N MET A 128 -8.37 -6.52 3.79
CA MET A 128 -8.60 -5.86 5.07
C MET A 128 -7.56 -6.24 6.10
N LEU A 129 -7.17 -7.52 6.18
CA LEU A 129 -6.11 -7.97 7.09
C LEU A 129 -4.77 -7.29 6.77
N SER A 130 -4.39 -7.24 5.49
CA SER A 130 -3.15 -6.59 5.05
C SER A 130 -3.16 -5.08 5.28
N ILE A 131 -4.27 -4.40 4.98
CA ILE A 131 -4.43 -2.95 5.18
C ILE A 131 -4.41 -2.60 6.66
N VAL A 132 -5.07 -3.37 7.54
CA VAL A 132 -5.01 -3.14 8.99
C VAL A 132 -3.57 -3.28 9.48
N PHE A 133 -2.86 -4.36 9.10
CA PHE A 133 -1.52 -4.63 9.60
C PHE A 133 -0.50 -3.57 9.14
N ILE A 134 -0.46 -3.29 7.83
CA ILE A 134 0.50 -2.36 7.24
C ILE A 134 0.08 -0.91 7.49
N GLY A 135 -1.18 -0.59 7.19
CA GLY A 135 -1.71 0.76 7.26
C GLY A 135 -1.69 1.31 8.68
N THR A 136 -2.09 0.54 9.69
CA THR A 136 -2.12 1.02 11.09
C THR A 136 -0.73 1.41 11.56
N ARG A 137 0.29 0.59 11.24
CA ARG A 137 1.68 0.89 11.59
C ARG A 137 2.17 2.17 10.91
N LEU A 138 1.86 2.35 9.63
CA LEU A 138 2.24 3.55 8.90
C LEU A 138 1.50 4.79 9.40
N GLU A 139 0.21 4.67 9.73
CA GLU A 139 -0.60 5.78 10.27
C GLU A 139 -0.06 6.23 11.61
N GLN A 140 0.26 5.30 12.50
CA GLN A 140 0.88 5.57 13.80
C GLN A 140 2.22 6.31 13.68
N GLN A 141 3.02 5.97 12.66
CA GLN A 141 4.35 6.55 12.46
C GLN A 141 4.35 7.90 11.72
N PHE A 142 3.49 8.08 10.71
CA PHE A 142 3.54 9.22 9.80
C PHE A 142 2.31 10.13 9.87
N GLY A 143 1.25 9.70 10.55
CA GLY A 143 0.00 10.43 10.71
C GLY A 143 -1.00 10.17 9.57
N PHE A 144 -2.28 10.29 9.91
CA PHE A 144 -3.41 9.92 9.05
C PHE A 144 -3.46 10.69 7.72
N VAL A 145 -3.09 11.97 7.68
CA VAL A 145 -3.15 12.77 6.43
C VAL A 145 -2.25 12.18 5.36
N ARG A 146 -1.00 11.85 5.72
CA ARG A 146 0.00 11.36 4.78
C ARG A 146 -0.39 9.97 4.26
N ILE A 147 -0.82 9.10 5.16
CA ILE A 147 -1.24 7.75 4.81
C ILE A 147 -2.53 7.76 3.99
N GLY A 148 -3.48 8.62 4.32
CA GLY A 148 -4.70 8.81 3.54
C GLY A 148 -4.42 9.24 2.10
N VAL A 149 -3.53 10.22 1.89
CA VAL A 149 -3.12 10.66 0.56
C VAL A 149 -2.44 9.52 -0.21
N ILE A 150 -1.51 8.79 0.42
CA ILE A 150 -0.83 7.66 -0.22
C ILE A 150 -1.83 6.57 -0.61
N TYR A 151 -2.76 6.23 0.28
CA TYR A 151 -3.78 5.22 0.02
C TYR A 151 -4.65 5.58 -1.19
N VAL A 152 -5.26 6.77 -1.18
CA VAL A 152 -6.20 7.19 -2.24
C VAL A 152 -5.49 7.38 -3.57
N MET A 153 -4.36 8.09 -3.58
CA MET A 153 -3.62 8.36 -4.82
C MET A 153 -3.05 7.09 -5.42
N SER A 154 -2.55 6.15 -4.60
CA SER A 154 -2.05 4.88 -5.10
C SER A 154 -3.15 3.98 -5.65
N GLY A 155 -4.32 3.95 -4.99
CA GLY A 155 -5.49 3.26 -5.55
C GLY A 155 -5.91 3.84 -6.91
N MET A 156 -5.90 5.18 -7.06
CA MET A 156 -6.18 5.85 -8.32
C MET A 156 -5.10 5.56 -9.38
N GLY A 157 -3.81 5.63 -9.02
CA GLY A 157 -2.70 5.30 -9.93
C GLY A 157 -2.74 3.85 -10.41
N GLY A 158 -3.09 2.92 -9.51
CA GLY A 158 -3.38 1.53 -9.87
C GLY A 158 -4.54 1.41 -10.85
N SER A 159 -5.65 2.09 -10.58
CA SER A 159 -6.85 2.04 -11.45
C SER A 159 -6.60 2.63 -12.84
N ILE A 160 -5.81 3.70 -12.93
CA ILE A 160 -5.41 4.28 -14.23
C ILE A 160 -4.54 3.28 -15.00
N LEU A 161 -3.53 2.70 -14.36
CA LEU A 161 -2.64 1.75 -15.03
C LEU A 161 -3.40 0.49 -15.44
N SER A 162 -4.25 -0.06 -14.57
CA SER A 162 -5.14 -1.17 -14.91
C SER A 162 -6.00 -0.87 -16.14
N SER A 163 -6.65 0.30 -16.19
CA SER A 163 -7.49 0.68 -17.33
C SER A 163 -6.70 0.80 -18.64
N LEU A 164 -5.39 1.08 -18.60
CA LEU A 164 -4.58 1.16 -19.82
C LEU A 164 -4.30 -0.22 -20.44
N PHE A 165 -4.30 -1.28 -19.64
CA PHE A 165 -3.88 -2.61 -20.07
C PHE A 165 -4.98 -3.67 -20.00
N ILE A 166 -6.06 -3.45 -19.23
CA ILE A 166 -7.18 -4.38 -19.10
C ILE A 166 -8.43 -3.73 -19.72
N ARG A 167 -8.90 -4.30 -20.85
CA ARG A 167 -10.03 -3.74 -21.62
C ARG A 167 -11.31 -4.57 -21.59
N ASN A 168 -11.19 -5.88 -21.40
CA ASN A 168 -12.30 -6.83 -21.54
C ASN A 168 -12.73 -7.47 -20.21
N ASP A 169 -12.16 -7.02 -19.09
CA ASP A 169 -12.46 -7.53 -17.75
C ASP A 169 -12.69 -6.38 -16.78
N ILE A 170 -13.30 -6.70 -15.64
CA ILE A 170 -13.57 -5.75 -14.57
C ILE A 170 -12.55 -5.89 -13.45
N SER A 171 -12.20 -4.76 -12.83
CA SER A 171 -11.31 -4.75 -11.67
C SER A 171 -11.93 -4.02 -10.48
N VAL A 172 -11.70 -4.56 -9.29
CA VAL A 172 -12.17 -4.03 -8.01
C VAL A 172 -11.16 -4.35 -6.92
N GLY A 173 -11.15 -3.57 -5.86
CA GLY A 173 -10.41 -3.87 -4.64
C GLY A 173 -9.45 -2.78 -4.21
N ALA A 174 -9.17 -2.76 -2.92
CA ALA A 174 -8.22 -1.84 -2.31
C ALA A 174 -6.74 -2.24 -2.51
N SER A 175 -6.48 -3.29 -3.29
CA SER A 175 -5.15 -3.90 -3.39
C SER A 175 -4.12 -2.98 -4.05
N GLY A 176 -4.51 -2.15 -5.02
CA GLY A 176 -3.64 -1.09 -5.57
C GLY A 176 -3.19 -0.09 -4.50
N ALA A 177 -4.09 0.31 -3.60
CA ALA A 177 -3.76 1.19 -2.48
C ALA A 177 -2.83 0.50 -1.47
N LEU A 178 -3.06 -0.78 -1.17
CA LEU A 178 -2.18 -1.61 -0.34
C LEU A 178 -0.76 -1.69 -0.92
N PHE A 179 -0.63 -1.94 -2.22
CA PHE A 179 0.67 -1.94 -2.90
C PHE A 179 1.34 -0.57 -2.87
N GLY A 180 0.56 0.52 -2.91
CA GLY A 180 1.06 1.86 -2.66
C GLY A 180 1.65 2.05 -1.27
N LEU A 181 1.02 1.51 -0.23
CA LEU A 181 1.58 1.51 1.12
C LEU A 181 2.93 0.76 1.15
N LEU A 182 3.03 -0.41 0.51
CA LEU A 182 4.29 -1.15 0.38
C LEU A 182 5.37 -0.37 -0.39
N GLY A 183 5.00 0.30 -1.49
CA GLY A 183 5.91 1.17 -2.24
C GLY A 183 6.42 2.34 -1.41
N SER A 184 5.54 2.93 -0.60
CA SER A 184 5.91 4.02 0.30
C SER A 184 6.88 3.57 1.40
N MET A 185 6.70 2.36 1.94
CA MET A 185 7.64 1.72 2.88
C MET A 185 9.01 1.52 2.25
N LEU A 186 9.07 1.10 0.98
CA LEU A 186 10.35 0.94 0.30
C LEU A 186 11.08 2.27 0.17
N SER A 187 10.37 3.34 -0.19
CA SER A 187 10.96 4.68 -0.34
C SER A 187 11.43 5.27 0.98
N GLU A 188 10.68 5.02 2.05
CA GLU A 188 11.06 5.37 3.42
C GLU A 188 12.36 4.66 3.81
N LEU A 189 12.44 3.34 3.59
CA LEU A 189 13.62 2.54 3.88
C LEU A 189 14.85 3.01 3.09
N LEU A 190 14.68 3.34 1.80
CA LEU A 190 15.76 3.88 0.97
C LEU A 190 16.21 5.28 1.43
N THR A 191 15.28 6.15 1.81
CA THR A 191 15.59 7.52 2.24
C THR A 191 16.30 7.54 3.60
N ASN A 192 15.94 6.60 4.48
CA ASN A 192 16.41 6.50 5.86
C ASN A 192 17.35 5.29 6.08
N TRP A 193 18.01 4.81 5.02
CA TRP A 193 18.84 3.60 5.00
C TRP A 193 19.87 3.51 6.13
N THR A 194 20.43 4.65 6.55
CA THR A 194 21.46 4.73 7.59
C THR A 194 20.93 4.59 9.02
N ILE A 195 19.62 4.70 9.22
CA ILE A 195 18.97 4.63 10.55
C ILE A 195 18.70 3.17 10.94
N TYR A 196 18.43 2.31 9.97
CA TYR A 196 18.09 0.91 10.22
C TYR A 196 19.32 0.05 10.50
N SER A 197 19.36 -0.56 11.69
CA SER A 197 20.41 -1.51 12.11
C SER A 197 20.47 -2.73 11.18
N ASN A 198 19.31 -3.36 10.92
CA ASN A 198 19.16 -4.53 10.05
C ASN A 198 18.55 -4.21 8.68
N LYS A 199 19.05 -3.14 8.03
CA LYS A 199 18.56 -2.64 6.74
C LYS A 199 18.46 -3.67 5.61
N ILE A 200 19.44 -4.57 5.50
CA ILE A 200 19.43 -5.60 4.43
C ILE A 200 18.30 -6.60 4.67
N ALA A 201 18.12 -7.07 5.91
CA ALA A 201 17.03 -7.97 6.23
C ALA A 201 15.66 -7.30 5.99
N ALA A 202 15.47 -6.07 6.46
CA ALA A 202 14.23 -5.32 6.23
C ALA A 202 13.93 -5.12 4.73
N PHE A 203 14.95 -4.76 3.94
CA PHE A 203 14.83 -4.61 2.49
C PHE A 203 14.47 -5.92 1.81
N LEU A 204 15.17 -7.02 2.14
CA LEU A 204 14.92 -8.33 1.55
C LEU A 204 13.55 -8.87 1.93
N THR A 205 13.11 -8.70 3.19
CA THR A 205 11.76 -9.09 3.63
C THR A 205 10.69 -8.29 2.88
N LEU A 206 10.85 -6.96 2.77
CA LEU A 206 9.90 -6.13 2.05
C LEU A 206 9.85 -6.51 0.56
N LEU A 207 11.00 -6.71 -0.07
CA LEU A 207 11.11 -7.14 -1.46
C LEU A 207 10.46 -8.51 -1.68
N PHE A 208 10.70 -9.46 -0.77
CA PHE A 208 10.10 -10.78 -0.81
C PHE A 208 8.56 -10.72 -0.73
N VAL A 209 8.02 -9.91 0.20
CA VAL A 209 6.57 -9.68 0.30
C VAL A 209 6.02 -9.09 -0.99
N ILE A 210 6.67 -8.06 -1.55
CA ILE A 210 6.27 -7.41 -2.80
C ILE A 210 6.25 -8.43 -3.96
N VAL A 211 7.34 -9.16 -4.16
CA VAL A 211 7.48 -10.14 -5.26
C VAL A 211 6.47 -11.28 -5.14
N ILE A 212 6.26 -11.82 -3.94
CA ILE A 212 5.25 -12.88 -3.74
C ILE A 212 3.85 -12.37 -4.03
N ASN A 213 3.48 -11.18 -3.56
CA ASN A 213 2.14 -10.66 -3.82
C ASN A 213 1.92 -10.40 -5.32
N MET A 214 2.93 -9.90 -6.05
CA MET A 214 2.85 -9.77 -7.51
C MET A 214 2.80 -11.15 -8.21
N GLY A 215 3.56 -12.14 -7.72
CA GLY A 215 3.50 -13.50 -8.26
C GLY A 215 2.15 -14.17 -8.05
N ILE A 216 1.52 -13.98 -6.90
CA ILE A 216 0.14 -14.40 -6.63
C ILE A 216 -0.83 -13.64 -7.54
N GLY A 217 -0.55 -12.38 -7.85
CA GLY A 217 -1.39 -11.58 -8.73
C GLY A 217 -1.33 -11.97 -10.22
N SER A 218 -0.47 -12.91 -10.61
CA SER A 218 -0.51 -13.54 -11.94
C SER A 218 -1.56 -14.66 -12.04
N LEU A 219 -2.29 -14.94 -10.95
CA LEU A 219 -3.46 -15.81 -10.95
C LEU A 219 -4.64 -15.08 -11.62
N PRO A 220 -5.55 -15.83 -12.28
CA PRO A 220 -6.76 -15.24 -12.83
C PRO A 220 -7.55 -14.53 -11.72
N TYR A 221 -8.29 -13.48 -12.10
CA TYR A 221 -9.08 -12.61 -11.22
C TYR A 221 -8.28 -11.62 -10.34
N VAL A 222 -6.95 -11.55 -10.49
CA VAL A 222 -6.12 -10.55 -9.79
C VAL A 222 -5.50 -9.58 -10.80
N ASP A 223 -5.56 -8.30 -10.46
CA ASP A 223 -5.11 -7.21 -11.32
C ASP A 223 -3.69 -6.75 -10.93
N ASN A 224 -2.69 -7.31 -11.60
CA ASN A 224 -1.29 -6.95 -11.36
C ASN A 224 -0.93 -5.56 -11.90
N PHE A 225 -1.63 -5.05 -12.91
CA PHE A 225 -1.41 -3.68 -13.37
C PHE A 225 -1.85 -2.66 -12.31
N ALA A 226 -2.96 -2.92 -11.60
CA ALA A 226 -3.35 -2.12 -10.45
C ALA A 226 -2.30 -2.17 -9.33
N HIS A 227 -1.70 -3.34 -9.07
CA HIS A 227 -0.63 -3.47 -8.07
C HIS A 227 0.62 -2.70 -8.45
N VAL A 228 1.07 -2.80 -9.70
CA VAL A 228 2.25 -2.08 -10.21
C VAL A 228 2.01 -0.56 -10.19
N GLY A 229 0.86 -0.10 -10.70
CA GLY A 229 0.53 1.33 -10.75
C GLY A 229 0.38 1.93 -9.35
N GLY A 230 -0.22 1.17 -8.44
CA GLY A 230 -0.32 1.55 -7.03
C GLY A 230 1.04 1.60 -6.35
N PHE A 231 1.87 0.57 -6.53
CA PHE A 231 3.22 0.52 -5.99
C PHE A 231 4.09 1.69 -6.45
N LEU A 232 4.12 1.98 -7.75
CA LEU A 232 4.90 3.09 -8.30
C LEU A 232 4.43 4.44 -7.75
N THR A 233 3.11 4.64 -7.68
CA THR A 233 2.52 5.86 -7.12
C THR A 233 2.92 6.03 -5.64
N GLY A 234 2.76 4.98 -4.85
CA GLY A 234 3.12 4.98 -3.43
C GLY A 234 4.61 5.13 -3.19
N PHE A 235 5.45 4.56 -4.06
CA PHE A 235 6.91 4.73 -4.03
C PHE A 235 7.29 6.21 -4.18
N PHE A 236 6.85 6.88 -5.26
CA PHE A 236 7.17 8.29 -5.44
C PHE A 236 6.54 9.19 -4.35
N LEU A 237 5.32 8.90 -3.89
CA LEU A 237 4.72 9.62 -2.77
C LEU A 237 5.45 9.36 -1.44
N GLY A 238 6.04 8.18 -1.25
CA GLY A 238 6.84 7.83 -0.09
C GLY A 238 8.05 8.75 0.06
N PHE A 239 8.77 9.04 -1.04
CA PHE A 239 9.83 10.03 -1.01
C PHE A 239 9.33 11.41 -0.56
N LEU A 240 8.16 11.84 -1.03
CA LEU A 240 7.59 13.16 -0.73
C LEU A 240 7.06 13.28 0.71
N LEU A 241 6.35 12.25 1.20
CA LEU A 241 5.54 12.34 2.41
C LEU A 241 6.19 11.61 3.61
N MET A 242 7.03 10.61 3.38
CA MET A 242 7.64 9.80 4.45
C MET A 242 9.10 10.16 4.75
N ALA A 243 9.67 11.19 4.12
CA ALA A 243 11.04 11.59 4.45
C ALA A 243 11.12 12.17 5.87
N ARG A 244 11.99 11.59 6.70
CA ARG A 244 12.30 12.09 8.04
C ARG A 244 13.47 13.06 7.97
N PRO A 245 13.40 14.22 8.66
CA PRO A 245 14.53 15.12 8.73
C PRO A 245 15.58 14.49 9.64
N GLN A 246 16.80 14.34 9.14
CA GLN A 246 17.89 13.74 9.91
C GLN A 246 18.38 14.77 10.92
N ILE A 247 18.03 14.58 12.20
CA ILE A 247 18.61 15.35 13.28
C ILE A 247 20.11 15.12 13.19
N LYS A 248 20.89 16.17 12.92
CA LYS A 248 22.35 16.11 12.98
C LYS A 248 22.69 15.51 14.34
N TRP A 249 23.24 14.30 14.34
CA TRP A 249 23.85 13.64 15.49
C TRP A 249 25.15 14.39 15.83
N LEU A 250 25.07 15.72 16.01
CA LEU A 250 26.16 16.50 16.56
C LEU A 250 26.07 16.32 18.07
N GLU A 251 26.79 15.28 18.48
CA GLU A 251 27.53 15.22 19.73
C GLU A 251 26.67 15.26 21.00
N ARG A 252 26.24 14.06 21.39
CA ARG A 252 25.63 13.71 22.67
C ARG A 252 26.64 13.83 23.83
N GLN A 253 27.33 14.97 23.94
CA GLN A 253 28.15 15.26 25.12
C GLN A 253 27.85 16.61 25.78
N HIS A 254 27.36 17.64 25.12
CA HIS A 254 26.98 18.89 25.81
C HIS A 254 25.89 19.65 25.04
N ILE A 255 24.60 19.37 25.30
CA ILE A 255 23.49 20.21 24.82
C ILE A 255 23.24 21.30 25.87
N PRO A 256 23.67 22.56 25.67
CA PRO A 256 23.27 23.65 26.56
C PRO A 256 21.75 23.87 26.46
N GLN A 257 21.09 24.04 27.61
CA GLN A 257 19.67 24.37 27.71
C GLN A 257 19.38 25.62 26.86
N GLY A 258 18.49 25.50 25.86
CA GLY A 258 17.97 26.65 25.09
C GLY A 258 18.24 26.69 23.59
N ARG A 259 19.02 25.75 22.99
CA ARG A 259 19.11 25.68 21.51
C ARG A 259 18.04 24.75 20.93
N ARG A 260 17.14 25.33 20.15
CA ARG A 260 16.20 24.61 19.27
C ARG A 260 17.02 23.88 18.19
N LEU A 261 17.17 22.56 18.29
CA LEU A 261 17.78 21.74 17.24
C LEU A 261 16.96 21.91 15.96
N THR A 262 17.50 22.62 14.96
CA THR A 262 16.83 22.75 13.67
C THR A 262 16.98 21.44 12.92
N SER A 263 15.90 20.67 12.83
CA SER A 263 15.85 19.49 11.98
C SER A 263 15.97 19.93 10.52
N LYS A 264 17.05 19.52 9.83
CA LYS A 264 17.31 19.91 8.44
C LYS A 264 17.41 18.66 7.57
N TYR A 265 16.68 18.66 6.46
CA TYR A 265 16.80 17.63 5.43
C TYR A 265 18.16 17.73 4.72
N LYS A 266 18.69 16.58 4.30
CA LYS A 266 19.92 16.51 3.49
C LYS A 266 19.63 16.93 2.04
N PRO A 267 20.63 17.45 1.29
CA PRO A 267 20.43 17.91 -0.09
C PRO A 267 19.84 16.83 -1.01
N TYR A 268 20.24 15.56 -0.83
CA TYR A 268 19.68 14.46 -1.63
C TYR A 268 18.18 14.25 -1.39
N GLN A 269 17.66 14.53 -0.19
CA GLN A 269 16.23 14.39 0.10
C GLN A 269 15.42 15.41 -0.70
N TYR A 270 15.89 16.65 -0.81
CA TYR A 270 15.25 17.67 -1.66
C TYR A 270 15.32 17.30 -3.15
N ILE A 271 16.43 16.73 -3.62
CA ILE A 271 16.55 16.26 -5.00
C ILE A 271 15.54 15.13 -5.27
N LEU A 272 15.47 14.14 -4.37
CA LEU A 272 14.49 13.06 -4.46
C LEU A 272 13.05 13.59 -4.44
N TRP A 273 12.76 14.63 -3.65
CA TRP A 273 11.44 15.27 -3.65
C TRP A 273 11.11 15.90 -5.00
N LEU A 274 11.98 16.76 -5.53
CA LEU A 274 11.73 17.42 -6.81
C LEU A 274 11.59 16.41 -7.95
N LEU A 275 12.46 15.40 -7.99
CA LEU A 275 12.42 14.34 -9.00
C LEU A 275 11.13 13.51 -8.87
N SER A 276 10.78 13.06 -7.66
CA SER A 276 9.58 12.25 -7.43
C SER A 276 8.31 13.03 -7.77
N LEU A 277 8.25 14.31 -7.43
CA LEU A 277 7.12 15.17 -7.78
C LEU A 277 6.98 15.33 -9.30
N ALA A 278 8.09 15.60 -10.00
CA ALA A 278 8.09 15.72 -11.45
C ALA A 278 7.66 14.42 -12.14
N LEU A 279 8.19 13.27 -11.71
CA LEU A 279 7.85 11.95 -12.23
C LEU A 279 6.39 11.58 -11.96
N LEU A 280 5.88 11.89 -10.76
CA LEU A 280 4.48 11.63 -10.41
C LEU A 280 3.53 12.46 -11.30
N ILE A 281 3.78 13.76 -11.43
CA ILE A 281 2.94 14.65 -12.26
C ILE A 281 3.00 14.21 -13.73
N ALA A 282 4.20 14.01 -14.27
CA ALA A 282 4.37 13.58 -15.66
C ALA A 282 3.71 12.21 -15.91
N GLY A 283 3.91 11.25 -15.00
CA GLY A 283 3.33 9.91 -15.09
C GLY A 283 1.81 9.93 -15.09
N PHE A 284 1.18 10.65 -14.14
CA PHE A 284 -0.28 10.77 -14.08
C PHE A 284 -0.84 11.48 -15.32
N VAL A 285 -0.22 12.58 -15.76
CA VAL A 285 -0.67 13.32 -16.94
C VAL A 285 -0.58 12.44 -18.19
N VAL A 286 0.56 11.79 -18.42
CA VAL A 286 0.75 10.91 -19.58
C VAL A 286 -0.23 9.75 -19.53
N ALA A 287 -0.36 9.06 -18.40
CA ALA A 287 -1.25 7.91 -18.26
C ALA A 287 -2.72 8.28 -18.46
N LEU A 288 -3.18 9.41 -17.90
CA LEU A 288 -4.54 9.91 -18.11
C LEU A 288 -4.78 10.32 -19.57
N VAL A 289 -3.83 10.99 -20.22
CA VAL A 289 -3.95 11.36 -21.63
C VAL A 289 -4.04 10.13 -22.52
N LEU A 290 -3.18 9.13 -22.30
CA LEU A 290 -3.23 7.86 -23.04
C LEU A 290 -4.56 7.13 -22.80
N LEU A 291 -5.02 7.09 -21.55
CA LEU A 291 -6.27 6.42 -21.18
C LEU A 291 -7.48 7.05 -21.88
N PHE A 292 -7.63 8.38 -21.80
CA PHE A 292 -8.77 9.06 -22.41
C PHE A 292 -8.64 9.27 -23.93
N LYS A 293 -7.47 9.00 -24.51
CA LYS A 293 -7.32 8.82 -25.96
C LYS A 293 -7.71 7.42 -26.44
N GLY A 294 -7.91 6.48 -25.51
CA GLY A 294 -8.22 5.09 -25.84
C GLY A 294 -7.03 4.31 -26.38
N GLU A 295 -5.80 4.65 -25.96
CA GLU A 295 -4.58 3.92 -26.30
C GLU A 295 -4.49 2.60 -25.52
N ASP A 296 -4.06 1.51 -26.17
CA ASP A 296 -3.87 0.21 -25.53
C ASP A 296 -2.40 0.06 -25.12
N GLY A 297 -2.15 -0.12 -23.82
CA GLY A 297 -0.81 -0.35 -23.31
C GLY A 297 -0.18 -1.62 -23.88
N ASN A 298 -0.99 -2.62 -24.25
CA ASN A 298 -0.50 -3.88 -24.81
C ASN A 298 0.06 -3.73 -26.23
N ASP A 299 -0.35 -2.70 -26.99
CA ASP A 299 0.20 -2.41 -28.32
C ASP A 299 1.69 -2.04 -28.26
N HIS A 300 2.13 -1.52 -27.11
CA HIS A 300 3.50 -1.10 -26.87
C HIS A 300 4.33 -2.16 -26.11
N CYS A 301 3.69 -3.24 -25.66
CA CYS A 301 4.30 -4.25 -24.80
C CYS A 301 3.63 -5.63 -24.93
N HIS A 302 4.10 -6.44 -25.88
CA HIS A 302 3.55 -7.79 -26.12
C HIS A 302 3.66 -8.76 -24.94
N TRP A 303 4.60 -8.55 -24.01
CA TRP A 303 4.76 -9.41 -22.83
C TRP A 303 3.92 -8.95 -21.63
N CYS A 304 3.39 -7.72 -21.65
CA CYS A 304 2.66 -7.15 -20.52
C CYS A 304 1.38 -7.94 -20.18
N ARG A 305 0.71 -8.53 -21.17
CA ARG A 305 -0.45 -9.43 -20.95
C ARG A 305 -0.17 -10.57 -19.94
N TYR A 306 1.08 -11.04 -19.86
CA TYR A 306 1.47 -12.11 -18.95
C TYR A 306 1.66 -11.66 -17.50
N LEU A 307 1.65 -10.36 -17.23
CA LEU A 307 1.73 -9.84 -15.88
C LEU A 307 0.48 -10.22 -15.08
N SER A 308 -0.71 -10.03 -15.64
CA SER A 308 -1.98 -10.36 -14.96
C SER A 308 -2.42 -11.80 -15.15
N CYS A 309 -2.01 -12.47 -16.23
CA CYS A 309 -2.42 -13.86 -16.45
C CYS A 309 -1.34 -14.66 -17.19
N ILE A 310 -0.85 -15.72 -16.56
CA ILE A 310 0.04 -16.69 -17.21
C ILE A 310 -0.81 -17.89 -17.66
N PRO A 311 -0.88 -18.21 -18.97
CA PRO A 311 -1.69 -19.33 -19.46
C PRO A 311 -1.09 -20.66 -18.98
N THR A 312 -1.96 -21.59 -18.56
CA THR A 312 -1.54 -22.93 -18.12
C THR A 312 -2.46 -24.00 -18.69
N SER A 313 -2.14 -25.29 -18.51
CA SER A 313 -3.03 -26.38 -18.93
C SER A 313 -4.39 -26.40 -18.22
N ARG A 314 -4.57 -25.58 -17.17
CA ARG A 314 -5.81 -25.51 -16.38
C ARG A 314 -6.65 -24.25 -16.64
N TRP A 315 -6.12 -23.21 -17.29
CA TRP A 315 -6.85 -21.98 -17.60
C TRP A 315 -6.24 -21.22 -18.78
N SER A 316 -7.10 -20.52 -19.55
CA SER A 316 -6.70 -19.64 -20.66
C SER A 316 -6.74 -18.16 -20.23
N CYS A 317 -5.93 -17.34 -20.88
CA CYS A 317 -5.85 -15.88 -20.68
C CYS A 317 -6.43 -15.10 -21.88
N ASP A 318 -7.23 -15.73 -22.74
CA ASP A 318 -7.73 -15.10 -23.98
C ASP A 318 -8.63 -13.87 -23.75
N SER A 319 -9.13 -13.69 -22.52
CA SER A 319 -9.95 -12.56 -22.09
C SER A 319 -9.17 -11.45 -21.37
N VAL A 320 -7.87 -11.65 -21.11
CA VAL A 320 -6.98 -10.69 -20.43
C VAL A 320 -6.08 -10.01 -21.44
#